data_AF-A0A2V8VRW5-F1
#
_entry.id   AF-A0A2V8VRW5-F1
#
_cell.length_a   1.000
_cell.length_b   1.000
_cell.length_c   1.000
_cell.angle_alpha   90.00
_cell.angle_beta   90.00
_cell.angle_gamma   90.00
#
_symmetry.space_group_name_H-M   'P 1'
#
loop_
_entity.id
_entity.type
_entity.pdbx_description
1 polymer ?
#
loop_
_entity_poly.entity_id
_entity_poly.type
_entity_poly.pdbx_seq_one_letter_code
_entity_poly.pdbx_strand_id
1 'polypeptide(L)'
;MLGEAGDLHLECGAAGAGAACFRTLVERDPFDEQASCRLMRALGALGDRGGIDQEFARLRQALADERGAGPQRESRRAYDEALEAVAAAGKEAPAAGQPARRAPRRGADAAMR
;
A
#
# COMPACT_ATOMS: atom_id res chain seq x y z
N MET A 1 22.94 4.68 -7.87
CA MET A 1 22.56 3.31 -8.29
C MET A 1 21.04 3.18 -8.37
N LEU A 2 20.48 2.16 -9.06
CA LEU A 2 19.01 2.02 -9.22
C LEU A 2 18.28 1.89 -7.87
N GLY A 3 18.88 1.22 -6.88
CA GLY A 3 18.32 1.10 -5.53
C GLY A 3 18.22 2.44 -4.81
N GLU A 4 19.31 3.21 -4.80
CA GLU A 4 19.35 4.55 -4.20
C GLU A 4 18.40 5.53 -4.88
N ALA A 5 18.26 5.46 -6.21
CA ALA A 5 17.30 6.27 -6.94
C ALA A 5 15.85 5.93 -6.55
N GLY A 6 15.55 4.63 -6.37
CA GLY A 6 14.24 4.21 -5.89
C GLY A 6 13.94 4.65 -4.46
N ASP A 7 14.93 4.56 -3.56
CA ASP A 7 14.81 5.02 -2.18
C ASP A 7 14.55 6.55 -2.13
N LEU A 8 15.30 7.33 -2.92
CA LEU A 8 15.10 8.78 -3.05
C LEU A 8 13.69 9.12 -3.57
N HIS A 9 13.18 8.35 -4.53
CA HIS A 9 11.81 8.53 -5.02
C HIS A 9 10.77 8.30 -3.93
N LEU A 10 10.96 7.32 -3.03
CA LEU A 10 10.06 7.13 -1.89
C LEU A 10 10.10 8.29 -0.91
N GLU A 11 11.30 8.80 -0.59
CA GLU A 11 11.46 9.97 0.29
C GLU A 11 10.76 11.22 -0.29
N CYS A 12 10.75 11.36 -1.61
CA CYS A 12 10.09 12.45 -2.32
C CYS A 12 8.58 12.22 -2.57
N GLY A 13 7.99 11.13 -2.07
CA GLY A 13 6.58 10.77 -2.30
C GLY A 13 6.27 10.29 -3.73
N ALA A 14 7.29 10.08 -4.56
CA ALA A 14 7.18 9.58 -5.93
C ALA A 14 7.19 8.04 -5.97
N ALA A 15 6.30 7.41 -5.20
CA ALA A 15 6.28 5.95 -5.01
C ALA A 15 6.16 5.15 -6.32
N GLY A 16 5.50 5.70 -7.35
CA GLY A 16 5.40 5.08 -8.67
C GLY A 16 6.76 4.97 -9.39
N ALA A 17 7.58 6.01 -9.32
CA ALA A 17 8.93 6.00 -9.89
C ALA A 17 9.85 5.05 -9.10
N GLY A 18 9.73 5.06 -7.76
CA GLY A 18 10.44 4.11 -6.90
C GLY A 18 10.12 2.66 -7.24
N ALA A 19 8.84 2.32 -7.36
CA ALA A 19 8.39 0.98 -7.75
C ALA A 19 8.97 0.54 -9.10
N ALA A 20 9.06 1.43 -10.09
CA ALA A 20 9.65 1.13 -11.39
C ALA A 20 11.16 0.79 -11.28
N CYS A 21 11.91 1.55 -10.47
CA CYS A 21 13.31 1.26 -10.20
C CYS A 21 13.50 -0.12 -9.55
N PHE A 22 12.68 -0.44 -8.54
CA PHE A 22 12.79 -1.71 -7.84
C PHE A 22 12.35 -2.92 -8.67
N ARG A 23 11.32 -2.77 -9.52
CA ARG A 23 10.97 -3.81 -10.52
C ARG A 23 12.15 -4.15 -11.42
N THR A 24 12.87 -3.15 -11.91
CA THR A 24 14.07 -3.36 -12.73
C THR A 24 15.16 -4.14 -11.97
N LEU A 25 15.30 -3.95 -10.66
CA LEU A 25 16.25 -4.71 -9.85
C LEU A 25 15.80 -6.16 -9.67
N VAL A 26 14.52 -6.37 -9.34
CA VAL A 26 13.91 -7.70 -9.18
C VAL A 26 13.98 -8.51 -10.49
N GLU A 27 13.78 -7.87 -11.63
CA GLU A 27 13.92 -8.52 -12.95
C GLU A 27 15.36 -8.97 -13.23
N ARG A 28 16.36 -8.26 -12.70
CA ARG A 28 17.79 -8.60 -12.86
C ARG A 28 18.23 -9.70 -11.91
N ASP A 29 17.78 -9.66 -10.67
CA ASP A 29 18.01 -10.69 -9.67
C ASP A 29 16.68 -11.05 -8.98
N PRO A 30 15.99 -12.10 -9.44
CA PRO A 30 14.73 -12.54 -8.85
C PRO A 30 14.83 -12.98 -7.38
N PHE A 31 16.05 -13.25 -6.88
CA PHE A 31 16.30 -13.70 -5.51
C PHE A 31 16.73 -12.55 -4.59
N ASP A 32 16.84 -11.32 -5.10
CA ASP A 32 17.16 -10.15 -4.30
C ASP A 32 15.97 -9.80 -3.40
N GLU A 33 16.03 -10.33 -2.18
CA GLU A 33 15.08 -10.10 -1.11
C GLU A 33 14.99 -8.62 -0.75
N GLN A 34 16.09 -7.86 -0.83
CA GLN A 34 16.11 -6.43 -0.48
C GLN A 34 15.40 -5.60 -1.55
N ALA A 35 15.63 -5.88 -2.83
CA ALA A 35 14.88 -5.25 -3.93
C ALA A 35 13.38 -5.55 -3.83
N SER A 36 13.03 -6.78 -3.49
CA SER A 36 11.64 -7.22 -3.30
C SER A 36 10.98 -6.51 -2.09
N CYS A 37 11.70 -6.37 -0.97
CA CYS A 37 11.24 -5.59 0.19
C CYS A 37 10.92 -4.14 -0.18
N ARG A 38 11.83 -3.49 -0.91
CA ARG A 38 11.67 -2.10 -1.36
C ARG A 38 10.49 -1.95 -2.32
N LEU A 39 10.32 -2.90 -3.25
CA LEU A 39 9.18 -2.93 -4.15
C LEU A 39 7.85 -3.06 -3.39
N MET A 40 7.74 -4.00 -2.44
CA MET A 40 6.53 -4.16 -1.63
C MET A 40 6.18 -2.89 -0.85
N ARG A 41 7.16 -2.22 -0.23
CA ARG A 41 6.93 -0.94 0.45
C ARG A 41 6.45 0.16 -0.50
N ALA A 42 7.03 0.24 -1.70
CA ALA A 42 6.58 1.20 -2.72
C ALA A 42 5.14 0.92 -3.18
N LEU A 43 4.77 -0.35 -3.36
CA LEU A 43 3.41 -0.77 -3.71
C LEU A 43 2.42 -0.48 -2.57
N GLY A 44 2.85 -0.64 -1.30
CA GLY A 44 2.10 -0.22 -0.11
C GLY A 44 1.78 1.27 -0.11
N ALA A 45 2.79 2.11 -0.38
CA ALA A 45 2.61 3.56 -0.52
C ALA A 45 1.68 3.96 -1.67
N LEU A 46 1.56 3.12 -2.71
CA LEU A 46 0.64 3.31 -3.83
C LEU A 46 -0.78 2.78 -3.56
N GLY A 47 -1.01 2.07 -2.45
CA GLY A 47 -2.28 1.40 -2.19
C GLY A 47 -2.49 0.11 -3.01
N ASP A 48 -1.46 -0.38 -3.70
CA ASP A 48 -1.57 -1.51 -4.63
C ASP A 48 -1.41 -2.87 -3.91
N ARG A 49 -2.47 -3.28 -3.21
CA ARG A 49 -2.48 -4.58 -2.50
C ARG A 49 -2.27 -5.78 -3.42
N GLY A 50 -2.84 -5.75 -4.61
CA GLY A 50 -2.67 -6.83 -5.58
C GLY A 50 -1.21 -6.99 -6.02
N GLY A 51 -0.52 -5.87 -6.25
CA GLY A 51 0.90 -5.85 -6.53
C GLY A 51 1.75 -6.40 -5.38
N ILE A 52 1.42 -6.06 -4.13
CA ILE A 52 2.15 -6.57 -2.94
C ILE A 52 2.03 -8.09 -2.86
N ASP A 53 0.82 -8.63 -2.97
CA ASP A 53 0.57 -10.07 -2.92
C ASP A 53 1.29 -10.81 -4.06
N GLN A 54 1.27 -10.23 -5.28
CA GLN A 54 1.97 -10.80 -6.43
C GLN A 54 3.49 -10.84 -6.23
N GLU A 55 4.09 -9.75 -5.76
CA GLU A 55 5.54 -9.68 -5.56
C GLU A 55 6.01 -10.65 -4.47
N PHE A 56 5.29 -10.74 -3.35
CA PHE A 56 5.66 -11.67 -2.28
C PHE A 56 5.52 -13.13 -2.72
N ALA A 57 4.46 -13.46 -3.48
CA ALA A 57 4.29 -14.79 -4.05
C ALA A 57 5.42 -15.15 -5.03
N ARG A 58 5.82 -14.20 -5.90
CA ARG A 58 6.94 -14.34 -6.83
C ARG A 58 8.25 -14.60 -6.08
N LEU A 59 8.58 -13.80 -5.08
CA LEU A 59 9.78 -13.98 -4.27
C LEU A 59 9.82 -15.35 -3.59
N ARG A 60 8.70 -15.76 -2.99
CA ARG A 60 8.59 -17.07 -2.34
C ARG A 60 8.83 -18.22 -3.31
N GLN A 61 8.29 -18.12 -4.52
CA GLN A 61 8.49 -19.14 -5.55
C GLN A 61 9.95 -19.18 -6.01
N ALA A 62 10.54 -18.02 -6.33
CA ALA A 62 11.94 -17.95 -6.77
C ALA A 62 12.91 -18.54 -5.74
N LEU A 63 12.75 -18.20 -4.46
CA LEU A 63 13.61 -18.73 -3.39
C LEU A 63 13.40 -20.23 -3.16
N ALA A 64 12.17 -20.72 -3.28
CA ALA A 64 11.88 -22.14 -3.13
C ALA A 64 12.52 -22.96 -4.25
N ASP A 65 12.39 -22.51 -5.50
CA ASP A 65 12.89 -23.22 -6.69
C ASP A 65 14.41 -23.28 -6.74
N GLU A 66 15.10 -22.17 -6.43
CA GLU A 66 16.56 -22.09 -6.55
C GLU A 66 17.29 -22.53 -5.27
N ARG A 67 16.74 -22.20 -4.09
CA ARG A 67 17.46 -22.33 -2.81
C ARG A 67 16.81 -23.31 -1.84
N GLY A 68 15.64 -23.86 -2.16
CA GLY A 68 14.88 -24.70 -1.24
C GLY A 68 14.47 -23.97 0.04
N ALA A 69 14.44 -22.64 0.02
CA ALA A 69 14.24 -21.79 1.19
C ALA A 69 13.04 -20.86 1.00
N GLY A 70 12.45 -20.40 2.10
CA GLY A 70 11.42 -19.36 2.07
C GLY A 70 12.01 -17.95 2.28
N PRO A 71 11.21 -16.89 2.07
CA PRO A 71 11.62 -15.52 2.36
C PRO A 71 12.07 -15.36 3.82
N GLN A 72 13.12 -14.56 4.00
CA GLN A 72 13.67 -14.19 5.29
C GLN A 72 12.66 -13.39 6.13
N ARG A 73 12.96 -13.28 7.42
CA ARG A 73 12.12 -12.53 8.38
C ARG A 73 11.91 -11.08 7.93
N GLU A 74 12.92 -10.45 7.35
CA GLU A 74 12.81 -9.06 6.87
C GLU A 74 11.82 -8.93 5.72
N SER A 75 11.83 -9.84 4.75
CA SER A 75 10.88 -9.83 3.63
C SER A 75 9.45 -10.06 4.07
N ARG A 76 9.23 -10.96 5.04
CA ARG A 76 7.92 -11.15 5.65
C ARG A 76 7.42 -9.89 6.35
N ARG A 77 8.31 -9.25 7.13
CA ARG A 77 7.99 -7.98 7.80
C ARG A 77 7.65 -6.88 6.79
N ALA A 78 8.41 -6.77 5.70
CA ALA A 78 8.14 -5.78 4.65
C ALA A 78 6.79 -6.02 3.96
N TYR A 79 6.40 -7.29 3.76
CA TYR A 79 5.07 -7.65 3.27
C TYR A 79 3.97 -7.18 4.24
N ASP A 80 4.10 -7.52 5.52
CA ASP A 80 3.12 -7.13 6.54
C ASP A 80 3.00 -5.58 6.65
N GLU A 81 4.12 -4.87 6.71
CA GLU A 81 4.17 -3.39 6.73
C GLU A 81 3.49 -2.77 5.50
N ALA A 82 3.70 -3.35 4.32
CA ALA A 82 3.09 -2.86 3.10
C ALA A 82 1.57 -3.05 3.10
N LEU A 83 1.07 -4.19 3.60
CA LEU A 83 -0.37 -4.44 3.75
C LEU A 83 -1.02 -3.49 4.76
N GLU A 84 -0.34 -3.22 5.87
CA GLU A 84 -0.80 -2.25 6.87
C GLU A 84 -0.88 -0.84 6.28
N ALA A 85 0.10 -0.44 5.45
CA ALA A 85 0.09 0.86 4.78
C ALA A 85 -1.12 1.03 3.85
N VAL A 86 -1.47 0.00 3.07
CA VAL A 86 -2.69 0.03 2.23
C VAL A 86 -3.95 0.18 3.10
N ALA A 87 -4.02 -0.57 4.20
CA ALA A 87 -5.18 -0.52 5.10
C ALA A 87 -5.33 0.84 5.81
N ALA A 88 -4.21 1.50 6.14
CA ALA A 88 -4.20 2.84 6.71
C ALA A 88 -4.68 3.90 5.70
N ALA A 89 -4.20 3.85 4.45
CA ALA A 89 -4.63 4.78 3.40
C ALA A 89 -6.14 4.70 3.12
N GLY A 90 -6.75 3.51 3.23
CA GLY A 90 -8.21 3.35 3.12
C GLY A 90 -9.03 3.93 4.27
N LYS A 91 -8.42 4.16 5.45
CA LYS A 91 -9.11 4.71 6.64
C LYS A 91 -9.08 6.24 6.71
N GLU A 92 -8.16 6.90 6.00
CA GLU A 92 -8.03 8.36 5.99
C GLU A 92 -9.02 9.09 5.06
N ALA A 93 -9.86 8.36 4.30
CA ALA A 93 -10.96 8.97 3.56
C ALA A 93 -12.03 9.51 4.54
N PRO A 94 -12.25 10.83 4.61
CA PRO A 94 -13.14 11.40 5.61
C PRO A 94 -14.60 11.12 5.29
N ALA A 95 -15.38 10.84 6.34
CA ALA A 95 -16.83 10.85 6.33
C ALA A 95 -17.35 12.28 6.02
N ALA A 96 -17.36 12.66 4.75
CA ALA A 96 -18.05 13.84 4.26
C ALA A 96 -19.39 13.42 3.65
N GLY A 97 -20.45 13.41 4.46
CA GLY A 97 -21.77 13.03 3.95
C GLY A 97 -22.94 12.99 4.92
N GLN A 98 -23.08 13.93 5.86
CA GLN A 98 -24.44 14.23 6.35
C GLN A 98 -24.59 15.67 6.87
N PRO A 99 -25.42 16.47 6.19
CA PRO A 99 -26.30 17.36 6.92
C PRO A 99 -27.73 17.26 6.35
N ALA A 100 -28.55 16.36 6.89
CA ALA A 100 -29.98 16.36 6.65
C ALA A 100 -30.72 16.84 7.92
N ARG A 101 -30.71 18.17 8.09
CA ARG A 101 -31.78 19.03 8.61
C ARG A 101 -32.67 18.43 9.72
N ARG A 102 -32.41 18.81 10.98
CA ARG A 102 -33.45 18.81 12.01
C ARG A 102 -34.47 19.90 11.64
N ALA A 103 -35.64 19.49 11.16
CA ALA A 103 -36.80 20.38 11.05
C ALA A 103 -37.27 20.79 12.46
N PRO A 104 -37.59 22.08 12.72
CA PRO A 104 -38.21 22.47 13.97
C PRO A 104 -39.67 22.02 14.01
N ARG A 105 -40.06 21.31 15.07
CA ARG A 105 -41.47 21.08 15.44
C ARG A 105 -41.93 22.22 16.35
N ARG A 106 -42.79 23.12 15.86
CA ARG A 106 -43.74 23.96 16.64
C ARG A 106 -44.49 24.85 15.65
N GLY A 107 -45.80 24.97 15.61
CA GLY A 107 -46.92 24.35 16.32
C GLY A 107 -48.15 24.99 15.67
N ALA A 108 -49.08 24.18 15.17
CA ALA A 108 -50.37 24.67 14.71
C ALA A 108 -51.25 24.82 15.94
N ASP A 109 -51.47 26.05 16.41
CA ASP A 109 -52.69 26.40 17.13
C ASP A 109 -52.88 27.92 17.19
N ALA A 110 -53.93 28.39 16.55
CA ALA A 110 -54.78 29.52 16.97
C ALA A 110 -55.79 29.77 15.84
N ALA A 111 -56.91 29.07 15.95
CA ALA A 111 -58.08 29.28 15.14
C ALA A 111 -58.66 30.68 15.33
N MET A 112 -59.33 31.08 14.26
CA MET A 112 -60.22 32.21 14.06
C MET A 112 -61.40 32.21 15.06
N ARG A 113 -61.79 33.43 15.49
CA ARG A 113 -63.05 33.87 16.13
C ARG A 113 -63.11 33.91 17.66
#